data_AF-A0A7C6DBU7-F1
#
_entry.id   AF-A0A7C6DBU7-F1
#
_cell.length_a   1.000
_cell.length_b   1.000
_cell.length_c   1.000
_cell.angle_alpha   90.00
_cell.angle_beta   90.00
_cell.angle_gamma   90.00
#
_symmetry.space_group_name_H-M   'P 1'
#
loop_
_entity.id
_entity.type
_entity.pdbx_description
1 polymer ?
#
loop_
_entity_poly.entity_id
_entity_poly.type
_entity_poly.pdbx_seq_one_letter_code
_entity_poly.pdbx_strand_id
1 'polypeptide(L)'
;MTIRENVMAILNYEKFERMPIIAFGYWAETVDKWAEEGHISKEDAENYKRYGDNGPGDKAIMSKLGFDYAWNPQVAGHHFLYPAFETTVLEVEEDGSQIMRDSAG
;
A
#
# COMPACT_ATOMS: atom_id res chain seq x y z
N MET A 1 13.09 -14.78 -18.91
CA MET A 1 12.75 -13.35 -18.75
C MET A 1 12.41 -13.03 -17.30
N THR A 2 12.94 -11.92 -16.78
CA THR A 2 12.56 -11.35 -15.47
C THR A 2 11.12 -10.83 -15.49
N ILE A 3 10.55 -10.54 -14.32
CA ILE A 3 9.24 -9.88 -14.21
C ILE A 3 9.25 -8.57 -15.02
N ARG A 4 10.28 -7.74 -14.84
CA ARG A 4 10.44 -6.46 -15.57
C ARG A 4 10.46 -6.68 -17.09
N GLU A 5 11.18 -7.68 -17.58
CA GLU A 5 11.24 -7.99 -19.01
C GLU A 5 9.89 -8.46 -19.56
N ASN A 6 9.18 -9.33 -18.85
CA ASN A 6 7.84 -9.78 -19.26
C ASN A 6 6.84 -8.61 -19.32
N VAL A 7 6.85 -7.74 -18.31
CA VAL A 7 5.97 -6.55 -18.27
C VAL A 7 6.25 -5.63 -19.45
N MET A 8 7.52 -5.33 -19.72
CA MET A 8 7.89 -4.47 -20.84
C MET A 8 7.51 -5.10 -22.18
N ALA A 9 7.69 -6.41 -22.37
CA ALA A 9 7.27 -7.10 -23.57
C ALA A 9 5.74 -7.01 -23.77
N ILE A 10 4.95 -7.22 -22.70
CA ILE A 10 3.48 -7.09 -22.74
C ILE A 10 3.06 -5.67 -23.15
N LEU A 11 3.66 -4.64 -22.54
CA LEU A 11 3.33 -3.24 -22.83
C LEU A 11 3.70 -2.82 -24.27
N ASN A 12 4.64 -3.51 -24.91
CA ASN A 12 5.07 -3.26 -26.29
C ASN A 12 4.50 -4.26 -27.31
N TYR A 13 3.55 -5.12 -26.92
CA TYR A 13 2.95 -6.15 -27.79
C TYR A 13 3.98 -7.15 -28.36
N GLU A 14 5.02 -7.46 -27.58
CA GLU A 14 6.07 -8.42 -27.92
C GLU A 14 5.80 -9.81 -27.31
N LYS A 15 6.60 -10.81 -27.69
CA LYS A 15 6.56 -12.14 -27.07
C LYS A 15 7.10 -12.07 -25.64
N PHE A 16 6.42 -12.72 -24.72
CA PHE A 16 6.82 -12.86 -23.31
C PHE A 16 6.83 -14.34 -22.89
N GLU A 17 7.53 -14.69 -21.82
CA GLU A 17 7.61 -16.07 -21.32
C GLU A 17 6.47 -16.42 -20.35
N ARG A 18 6.08 -15.46 -19.50
CA ARG A 18 5.00 -15.63 -18.50
C ARG A 18 4.21 -14.35 -18.27
N MET A 19 2.91 -14.47 -18.06
CA MET A 19 2.07 -13.35 -17.64
C MET A 19 2.30 -13.09 -16.15
N PRO A 20 2.73 -11.88 -15.74
CA PRO A 20 2.85 -11.53 -14.32
C PRO A 20 1.47 -11.39 -13.66
N ILE A 21 1.35 -11.83 -12.41
CA ILE A 21 0.15 -11.62 -11.58
C ILE A 21 0.42 -10.46 -10.63
N ILE A 22 -0.29 -9.36 -10.82
CA ILE A 22 0.02 -8.08 -10.16
C ILE A 22 -1.14 -7.66 -9.26
N ALA A 23 -0.84 -7.18 -8.05
CA ALA A 23 -1.82 -6.56 -7.16
C ALA A 23 -1.93 -5.05 -7.40
N PHE A 24 -3.16 -4.53 -7.41
CA PHE A 24 -3.49 -3.10 -7.52
C PHE A 24 -4.09 -2.57 -6.22
N GLY A 25 -3.48 -2.96 -5.11
CA GLY A 25 -4.05 -2.77 -3.79
C GLY A 25 -5.37 -3.56 -3.61
N TYR A 26 -5.85 -3.52 -2.38
CA TYR A 26 -7.09 -4.15 -1.94
C TYR A 26 -7.95 -3.15 -1.19
N TRP A 27 -9.25 -3.43 -1.14
CA TRP A 27 -10.18 -2.68 -0.31
C TRP A 27 -10.12 -3.25 1.12
N ALA A 28 -10.46 -2.43 2.12
CA ALA A 28 -10.48 -2.88 3.51
C ALA A 28 -11.45 -4.06 3.70
N GLU A 29 -12.62 -3.98 3.05
CA GLU A 29 -13.65 -5.01 3.04
C GLU A 29 -13.16 -6.30 2.38
N THR A 30 -12.31 -6.20 1.35
CA THR A 30 -11.74 -7.36 0.68
C THR A 30 -10.79 -8.12 1.59
N VAL A 31 -9.89 -7.42 2.29
CA VAL A 31 -8.93 -8.09 3.19
C VAL A 31 -9.61 -8.63 4.45
N ASP A 32 -10.65 -7.95 4.94
CA ASP A 32 -11.45 -8.45 6.05
C ASP A 32 -12.17 -9.74 5.67
N LYS A 33 -12.82 -9.77 4.51
CA LYS A 33 -13.47 -10.98 3.98
C LYS A 33 -12.47 -12.12 3.80
N TRP A 34 -11.30 -11.87 3.22
CA TRP A 34 -10.27 -12.91 3.05
C TRP A 34 -9.76 -13.46 4.39
N ALA A 35 -9.69 -12.63 5.43
CA ALA A 35 -9.33 -13.08 6.77
C ALA A 35 -10.44 -13.92 7.41
N GLU A 36 -11.71 -13.55 7.21
CA GLU A 36 -12.88 -14.32 7.67
C GLU A 36 -12.98 -15.68 6.99
N GLU A 37 -12.69 -15.75 5.69
CA GLU A 37 -12.65 -16.99 4.90
C GLU A 37 -11.40 -17.83 5.16
N GLY A 38 -10.44 -17.33 5.94
CA GLY A 38 -9.21 -18.04 6.32
C GLY A 38 -8.12 -18.04 5.24
N HIS A 39 -8.27 -17.23 4.19
CA HIS A 39 -7.28 -17.08 3.12
C HIS A 39 -6.03 -16.34 3.60
N ILE A 40 -6.19 -15.32 4.45
CA ILE A 40 -5.10 -14.56 5.08
C ILE A 40 -5.28 -14.51 6.60
N SER A 41 -4.27 -14.07 7.35
CA SER A 41 -4.45 -13.87 8.79
C SER A 41 -5.17 -12.55 9.08
N LYS A 42 -5.86 -12.45 10.23
CA LYS A 42 -6.44 -11.18 10.68
C LYS A 42 -5.37 -10.11 10.90
N GLU A 43 -4.19 -10.52 11.35
CA GLU A 43 -3.06 -9.61 11.54
C GLU A 43 -2.57 -9.01 10.22
N ASP A 44 -2.49 -9.81 9.15
CA ASP A 44 -2.10 -9.31 7.82
C ASP A 44 -3.13 -8.30 7.28
N ALA A 45 -4.43 -8.57 7.49
CA ALA A 45 -5.51 -7.67 7.10
C ALA A 45 -5.45 -6.33 7.87
N GLU A 46 -5.27 -6.36 9.18
CA GLU A 46 -5.12 -5.13 9.99
C GLU A 46 -3.85 -4.35 9.64
N ASN A 47 -2.73 -5.04 9.42
CA ASN A 47 -1.50 -4.41 8.97
C ASN A 47 -1.68 -3.76 7.58
N TYR A 48 -2.38 -4.42 6.66
CA TYR A 48 -2.68 -3.83 5.36
C TYR A 48 -3.53 -2.57 5.50
N LYS A 49 -4.63 -2.61 6.28
CA LYS A 49 -5.47 -1.42 6.51
C LYS A 49 -4.72 -0.27 7.16
N ARG A 50 -3.72 -0.56 8.01
CA ARG A 50 -2.91 0.44 8.71
C ARG A 50 -1.83 1.08 7.83
N TYR A 51 -1.15 0.30 7.01
CA TYR A 51 0.05 0.74 6.29
C TYR A 51 -0.14 0.90 4.78
N GLY A 52 -1.23 0.34 4.23
CA GLY A 52 -1.55 0.39 2.80
C GLY A 52 -0.57 -0.39 1.92
N ASP A 53 -0.63 -0.07 0.63
CA ASP A 53 0.21 -0.65 -0.42
C ASP A 53 1.70 -0.58 -0.08
N ASN A 54 2.45 -1.63 -0.45
CA ASN A 54 3.87 -1.83 -0.13
C ASN A 54 4.21 -1.95 1.37
N GLY A 55 3.20 -1.85 2.25
CA GLY A 55 3.33 -2.09 3.68
C GLY A 55 3.58 -3.57 4.04
N PRO A 56 3.81 -3.87 5.33
CA PRO A 56 4.05 -5.24 5.78
C PRO A 56 2.89 -6.21 5.47
N GLY A 57 1.65 -5.77 5.69
CA GLY A 57 0.46 -6.56 5.41
C GLY A 57 0.28 -6.85 3.92
N ASP A 58 0.50 -5.86 3.05
CA ASP A 58 0.43 -6.04 1.59
C ASP A 58 1.41 -7.12 1.11
N LYS A 59 2.67 -7.04 1.56
CA LYS A 59 3.72 -8.02 1.21
C LYS A 59 3.38 -9.43 1.69
N ALA A 60 2.84 -9.57 2.90
CA ALA A 60 2.43 -10.86 3.45
C ALA A 60 1.26 -11.47 2.66
N ILE A 61 0.23 -10.67 2.36
CA ILE A 61 -0.93 -11.06 1.55
C ILE A 61 -0.48 -11.51 0.15
N MET A 62 0.34 -10.70 -0.54
CA MET A 62 0.83 -11.04 -1.88
C MET A 62 1.60 -12.36 -1.91
N SER A 63 2.53 -12.52 -0.97
CA SER A 63 3.34 -13.75 -0.84
C SER A 63 2.44 -14.98 -0.63
N LYS A 64 1.41 -14.85 0.20
CA LYS A 64 0.49 -15.95 0.52
C LYS A 64 -0.44 -16.31 -0.64
N LEU A 65 -0.92 -15.31 -1.38
CA LEU A 65 -1.89 -15.51 -2.47
C LEU A 65 -1.23 -15.72 -3.84
N GLY A 66 0.11 -15.64 -3.94
CA GLY A 66 0.86 -15.96 -5.14
C GLY A 66 0.95 -14.80 -6.14
N PHE A 67 0.84 -13.56 -5.67
CA PHE A 67 1.12 -12.38 -6.50
C PHE A 67 2.62 -12.23 -6.71
N ASP A 68 3.01 -11.79 -7.91
CA ASP A 68 4.41 -11.56 -8.26
C ASP A 68 4.94 -10.26 -7.66
N TYR A 69 4.13 -9.18 -7.67
CA TYR A 69 4.45 -7.88 -7.09
C TYR A 69 3.24 -6.91 -7.10
N ALA A 70 3.32 -5.82 -6.35
CA ALA A 70 2.36 -4.71 -6.39
C ALA A 70 2.64 -3.82 -7.61
N TRP A 71 1.61 -3.30 -8.27
CA TRP A 71 1.75 -2.48 -9.50
C TRP A 71 2.73 -1.31 -9.37
N ASN A 72 2.78 -0.70 -8.19
CA ASN A 72 3.62 0.44 -7.90
C ASN A 72 4.66 0.06 -6.82
N PRO A 73 5.72 -0.69 -7.17
CA PRO A 73 6.78 -1.03 -6.21
C PRO A 73 7.62 0.23 -5.97
N GLN A 74 7.17 1.08 -5.07
CA GLN A 74 7.88 2.32 -4.74
C GLN A 74 9.02 2.03 -3.79
N VAL A 75 10.17 2.64 -4.07
CA VAL A 75 11.19 2.86 -3.05
C VAL A 75 10.72 4.07 -2.25
N ALA A 76 10.41 3.86 -0.97
CA ALA A 76 10.02 4.94 -0.08
C ALA A 76 11.16 5.97 0.04
N GLY A 77 10.87 7.23 -0.26
CA GLY A 77 11.73 8.37 0.02
C GLY A 77 11.08 9.31 1.04
N HIS A 78 11.89 10.11 1.73
CA HIS A 78 11.39 11.25 2.50
C HIS A 78 10.95 12.35 1.51
N HIS A 79 9.70 12.25 1.03
CA HIS A 79 9.11 13.17 0.05
C HIS A 79 8.38 14.36 0.71
N PHE A 80 8.23 14.33 2.03
CA PHE A 80 7.70 15.44 2.82
C PHE A 80 8.83 16.34 3.35
N LEU A 81 8.46 17.46 3.97
CA LEU A 81 9.42 18.38 4.56
C LEU A 81 10.35 17.66 5.54
N TYR A 82 11.66 17.94 5.42
CA TYR A 82 12.68 17.41 6.29
C TYR A 82 13.68 18.53 6.68
N PRO A 83 13.70 18.98 7.95
CA PRO A 83 12.82 18.53 9.04
C PRO A 83 11.35 18.93 8.77
N ALA A 84 10.43 18.13 9.29
CA ALA A 84 9.01 18.48 9.27
C ALA A 84 8.70 19.59 10.27
N PHE A 85 7.56 20.28 10.10
CA PHE A 85 7.09 21.21 11.11
C PHE A 85 6.66 20.48 12.39
N GLU A 86 6.81 21.13 13.54
CA GLU A 86 6.19 20.67 14.77
C GLU A 86 4.66 20.79 14.64
N THR A 87 3.95 19.69 14.90
CA THR A 87 2.49 19.68 14.92
C THR A 87 2.00 20.49 16.11
N THR A 88 1.20 21.52 15.86
CA THR A 88 0.71 22.46 16.89
C THR A 88 -0.76 22.71 16.70
N VAL A 89 -1.54 22.60 17.78
CA VAL A 89 -2.93 23.07 17.80
C VAL A 89 -2.90 24.60 17.92
N LEU A 90 -3.50 25.28 16.94
CA LEU A 90 -3.57 26.74 16.87
C LEU A 90 -4.79 27.27 17.61
N GLU A 91 -5.93 26.59 17.47
CA GLU A 91 -7.20 26.96 18.09
C GLU A 91 -8.03 25.72 18.42
N VAL A 92 -8.83 25.81 19.48
CA VAL A 92 -9.85 24.81 19.83
C VAL A 92 -11.19 25.53 19.88
N GLU A 93 -12.11 25.11 19.04
CA GLU A 93 -13.45 25.66 18.92
C GLU A 93 -14.34 25.22 20.10
N GLU A 94 -15.49 25.88 20.29
CA GLU A 94 -16.44 25.56 21.37
C GLU A 94 -16.99 24.13 21.28
N ASP A 95 -17.05 23.55 20.08
CA ASP A 95 -17.50 22.17 19.84
C ASP A 95 -16.38 21.12 20.03
N GLY A 96 -15.16 21.57 20.36
CA GLY A 96 -13.98 20.73 20.56
C GLY A 96 -13.19 20.40 19.29
N SER A 97 -13.61 20.90 18.12
CA SER A 97 -12.81 20.81 16.90
C SER A 97 -11.52 21.65 17.02
N GLN A 98 -10.49 21.27 16.27
CA GLN A 98 -9.15 21.87 16.37
C GLN A 98 -8.70 22.42 15.03
N ILE A 99 -8.27 23.68 15.01
CA ILE A 99 -7.47 24.22 13.92
C ILE A 99 -6.02 23.90 14.26
N MET A 100 -5.34 23.15 13.42
CA MET A 100 -3.98 22.69 13.67
C MET A 100 -3.06 22.98 12.49
N ARG A 101 -1.79 23.27 12.81
CA ARG A 101 -0.69 23.13 11.85
C ARG A 101 -0.14 21.73 11.97
N ASP A 102 -0.16 20.98 10.89
CA ASP A 102 0.41 19.63 10.84
C ASP A 102 1.90 19.66 10.47
N SER A 103 2.47 18.47 10.24
CA SER A 103 3.88 18.31 9.88
C SER A 103 4.23 18.83 8.47
N ALA A 104 3.24 19.08 7.62
CA ALA A 104 3.40 19.60 6.26
C ALA A 104 3.34 21.14 6.17
N GLY A 105 2.78 21.81 7.18
CA GLY A 105 2.87 23.26 7.38
C GLY A 105 1.56 24.01 7.15
#